data_AF-A0A164PKC7-F1
#
_entry.id   AF-A0A164PKC7-F1
#
_cell.length_a   1.000
_cell.length_b   1.000
_cell.length_c   1.000
_cell.angle_alpha   90.00
_cell.angle_beta   90.00
_cell.angle_gamma   90.00
#
_symmetry.space_group_name_H-M   'P 1'
#
loop_
_entity.id
_entity.type
_entity.pdbx_description
1 polymer ?
#
loop_
_entity_poly.entity_id
_entity_poly.type
_entity_poly.pdbx_seq_one_letter_code
_entity_poly.pdbx_strand_id
1 'polypeptide(L)'
;MALANGENIVDTITSTSILALYLFMNGRRVEGQYHTNAAVALVFSSQLHQMSPQVPIERVTGMTLFWQVFYLDRCWSSVIGRSPGFEEGDNPQKFITTPFPGDNRSNRSGSLVRQLIENPSLFPSNNIESLMIKSAIVFEQSAQFSNATSGSTNPPEWNRYFKLQAAVEHLLPTVPPLGNMSNTDLRIPVIYTLLHTATIYIYHPFVANDRNLQLLSLDAARSILGVIRAIRSSRYQFLDPILTFCWKVTAEVFIREKILAVGSSVPDQEVIVQGLQDELHVVVTALRKLSLIFPIADAILRQIEGQIESSAS
;
A
#
# COMPACT_ATOMS: atom_id res chain seq x y z
N MET A 1 37.08 2.81 1.67
CA MET A 1 37.20 3.55 2.95
C MET A 1 36.41 4.86 2.87
N ALA A 2 35.09 4.76 2.66
CA ALA A 2 34.15 5.91 2.62
C ALA A 2 33.08 5.83 3.73
N LEU A 3 32.95 4.67 4.38
CA LEU A 3 31.97 4.39 5.44
C LEU A 3 32.44 4.84 6.84
N ALA A 4 33.48 5.67 6.93
CA ALA A 4 34.09 6.03 8.21
C ALA A 4 33.27 7.04 9.03
N ASN A 5 32.36 7.79 8.39
CA ASN A 5 31.49 8.77 9.05
C ASN A 5 30.02 8.38 8.86
N GLY A 6 29.24 8.36 9.95
CA GLY A 6 27.81 7.99 9.96
C GLY A 6 26.91 8.87 9.08
N GLU A 7 27.36 10.06 8.69
CA GLU A 7 26.67 10.92 7.72
C GLU A 7 26.64 10.29 6.32
N ASN A 8 27.73 9.62 5.91
CA ASN A 8 27.85 9.06 4.58
C ASN A 8 26.91 7.85 4.36
N ILE A 9 26.58 7.10 5.42
CA ILE A 9 25.65 5.96 5.31
C ILE A 9 24.20 6.40 5.22
N VAL A 10 23.80 7.44 5.95
CA VAL A 10 22.46 8.04 5.84
C VAL A 10 22.25 8.61 4.44
N ASP A 11 23.23 9.33 3.91
CA ASP A 11 23.18 9.88 2.55
C ASP A 11 23.15 8.78 1.48
N THR A 12 23.93 7.71 1.68
CA THR A 12 23.93 6.55 0.76
C THR A 12 22.58 5.86 0.74
N ILE A 13 21.97 5.58 1.91
CA ILE A 13 20.65 4.93 2.01
C ILE A 13 19.59 5.83 1.39
N THR A 14 19.60 7.13 1.71
CA THR A 14 18.66 8.11 1.14
C THR A 14 18.77 8.15 -0.38
N SER A 15 19.98 8.29 -0.92
CA SER A 15 20.23 8.35 -2.36
C SER A 15 19.80 7.06 -3.06
N THR A 16 20.09 5.91 -2.46
CA THR A 16 19.69 4.59 -2.98
C THR A 16 18.17 4.45 -3.02
N SER A 17 17.48 4.93 -1.99
CA SER A 17 16.01 4.87 -1.88
C SER A 17 15.32 5.79 -2.89
N ILE A 18 15.84 7.00 -3.09
CA ILE A 18 15.35 7.95 -4.10
C ILE A 18 15.58 7.38 -5.51
N LEU A 19 16.74 6.77 -5.77
CA LEU A 19 17.03 6.12 -7.04
C LEU A 19 16.09 4.95 -7.31
N ALA A 20 15.83 4.12 -6.30
CA ALA A 20 14.86 3.04 -6.40
C ALA A 20 13.46 3.57 -6.77
N LEU A 21 12.98 4.60 -6.06
CA LEU A 21 11.69 5.25 -6.35
C LEU A 21 11.67 5.83 -7.77
N TYR A 22 12.73 6.51 -8.21
CA TYR A 22 12.85 7.01 -9.58
C TYR A 22 12.73 5.88 -10.62
N LEU A 23 13.43 4.77 -10.41
CA LEU A 23 13.37 3.62 -11.31
C LEU A 23 11.96 3.01 -11.35
N PHE A 24 11.30 2.88 -10.20
CA PHE A 24 9.92 2.45 -10.13
C PHE A 24 8.97 3.38 -10.88
N MET A 25 9.04 4.69 -10.67
CA MET A 25 8.21 5.68 -11.38
C MET A 25 8.37 5.60 -12.91
N ASN A 26 9.56 5.19 -13.38
CA ASN A 26 9.88 5.02 -14.79
C ASN A 26 9.62 3.60 -15.33
N GLY A 27 8.94 2.73 -14.58
CA GLY A 27 8.62 1.37 -15.05
C GLY A 27 9.76 0.36 -14.95
N ARG A 28 10.95 0.76 -14.46
CA ARG A 28 12.14 -0.10 -14.34
C ARG A 28 12.09 -0.92 -13.04
N ARG A 29 11.07 -1.77 -12.93
CA ARG A 29 10.70 -2.50 -11.68
C ARG A 29 11.83 -3.38 -11.13
N VAL A 30 12.53 -4.11 -11.99
CA VAL A 30 13.61 -5.02 -11.56
C VAL A 30 14.76 -4.25 -10.93
N GLU A 31 15.15 -3.13 -11.54
CA GLU A 31 16.23 -2.29 -11.06
C GLU A 31 15.83 -1.50 -9.82
N GLY A 32 14.60 -1.00 -9.78
CA GLY A 32 14.02 -0.40 -8.57
C GLY A 32 14.12 -1.37 -7.39
N GLN A 33 13.71 -2.63 -7.57
CA GLN A 33 13.83 -3.65 -6.53
C GLN A 33 15.28 -3.93 -6.14
N TYR A 34 16.20 -3.96 -7.10
CA TYR A 34 17.63 -4.14 -6.81
C TYR A 34 18.14 -3.06 -5.86
N HIS A 35 17.82 -1.79 -6.12
CA HIS A 35 18.22 -0.68 -5.25
C HIS A 35 17.47 -0.67 -3.92
N THR A 36 16.18 -1.01 -3.89
CA THR A 36 15.44 -1.20 -2.63
C THR A 36 16.11 -2.28 -1.77
N ASN A 37 16.45 -3.44 -2.32
CA ASN A 37 17.14 -4.50 -1.59
C ASN A 37 18.51 -4.05 -1.07
N ALA A 38 19.25 -3.23 -1.84
CA ALA A 38 20.49 -2.63 -1.38
C ALA A 38 20.27 -1.68 -0.18
N ALA A 39 19.24 -0.82 -0.24
CA ALA A 39 18.87 0.06 0.87
C ALA A 39 18.46 -0.75 2.12
N VAL A 40 17.68 -1.81 1.95
CA VAL A 40 17.30 -2.75 3.02
C VAL A 40 18.55 -3.35 3.68
N ALA A 41 19.51 -3.84 2.88
CA ALA A 41 20.75 -4.41 3.39
C ALA A 41 21.58 -3.38 4.18
N LEU A 42 21.68 -2.14 3.69
CA LEU A 42 22.38 -1.07 4.39
C LEU A 42 21.73 -0.72 5.72
N VAL A 43 20.40 -0.64 5.76
CA VAL A 43 19.61 -0.42 6.98
C VAL A 43 19.87 -1.52 8.03
N PHE A 44 19.87 -2.79 7.62
CA PHE A 44 20.18 -3.91 8.51
C PHE A 44 21.63 -3.87 9.01
N SER A 45 22.59 -3.59 8.11
CA SER A 45 24.01 -3.48 8.48
C SER A 45 24.29 -2.33 9.46
N SER A 46 23.44 -1.29 9.42
CA SER A 46 23.48 -0.13 10.30
C SER A 46 22.64 -0.29 11.57
N GLN A 47 21.96 -1.44 11.74
CA GLN A 47 21.05 -1.76 12.85
C GLN A 47 19.92 -0.73 13.04
N LEU A 48 19.52 -0.04 11.98
CA LEU A 48 18.43 0.95 12.06
C LEU A 48 17.06 0.29 12.22
N HIS A 49 16.94 -1.03 12.10
CA HIS A 49 15.71 -1.77 12.37
C HIS A 49 15.51 -2.08 13.86
N GLN A 50 16.54 -1.89 14.71
CA GLN A 50 16.50 -2.20 16.15
C GLN A 50 16.88 -1.01 17.05
N MET A 51 16.35 0.18 16.76
CA MET A 51 16.62 1.36 17.58
C MET A 51 15.73 1.42 18.83
N SER A 52 16.30 1.88 19.95
CA SER A 52 15.59 2.13 21.21
C SER A 52 14.79 3.44 21.14
N PRO A 53 13.61 3.58 21.77
CA PRO A 53 12.88 4.86 21.82
C PRO A 53 13.66 6.00 22.48
N GLN A 54 14.67 5.70 23.30
CA GLN A 54 15.54 6.69 23.95
C GLN A 54 16.76 7.05 23.10
N VAL A 55 16.64 7.05 21.76
CA VAL A 55 17.78 7.37 20.91
C VAL A 55 18.23 8.82 21.15
N PRO A 56 19.55 9.10 21.25
CA PRO A 56 20.05 10.46 21.14
C PRO A 56 19.47 11.15 19.90
N ILE A 57 19.21 12.47 20.00
CA ILE A 57 18.64 13.30 18.91
C ILE A 57 19.36 13.04 17.58
N GLU A 58 20.67 12.84 17.64
CA GLU A 58 21.57 12.54 16.51
C GLU A 58 21.15 11.32 15.67
N ARG A 59 20.35 10.39 16.23
CA ARG A 59 19.88 9.17 15.53
C ARG A 59 18.39 9.19 15.19
N VAL A 60 17.67 10.28 15.46
CA VAL A 60 16.27 10.45 15.04
C VAL A 60 16.13 10.36 13.53
N THR A 61 17.09 10.95 12.79
CA THR A 61 17.16 10.83 11.32
C THR A 61 17.25 9.37 10.86
N GLY A 62 17.95 8.51 11.62
CA GLY A 62 18.05 7.08 11.34
C GLY A 62 16.70 6.36 11.46
N MET A 63 15.84 6.77 12.41
CA MET A 63 14.48 6.24 12.57
C MET A 63 13.58 6.61 11.41
N THR A 64 13.57 7.88 11.03
CA THR A 64 12.81 8.31 9.85
C THR A 64 13.30 7.59 8.59
N LEU A 65 14.61 7.50 8.40
CA LEU A 65 15.21 6.81 7.25
C LEU A 65 14.86 5.32 7.21
N PHE A 66 14.91 4.63 8.36
CA PHE A 66 14.48 3.24 8.47
C PHE A 66 13.04 3.07 7.97
N TRP A 67 12.12 3.88 8.48
CA TRP A 67 10.71 3.77 8.14
C TRP A 67 10.41 4.14 6.69
N GLN A 68 11.17 5.06 6.08
CA GLN A 68 11.08 5.37 4.65
C GLN A 68 11.50 4.18 3.78
N VAL A 69 12.64 3.56 4.08
CA VAL A 69 13.11 2.35 3.37
C VAL A 69 12.11 1.20 3.56
N PHE A 70 11.61 1.03 4.77
CA PHE A 70 10.60 0.03 5.09
C PHE A 70 9.31 0.24 4.31
N TYR A 71 8.79 1.46 4.25
CA TYR A 71 7.61 1.80 3.45
C TYR A 71 7.83 1.46 1.97
N LEU A 72 8.96 1.88 1.41
CA LEU A 72 9.32 1.63 0.02
C LEU A 72 9.37 0.13 -0.29
N ASP A 73 10.04 -0.65 0.55
CA ASP A 73 10.15 -2.11 0.40
C ASP A 73 8.79 -2.80 0.48
N ARG A 74 7.95 -2.43 1.45
CA ARG A 74 6.62 -3.03 1.62
C ARG A 74 5.72 -2.76 0.42
N CYS A 75 5.57 -1.50 0.03
CA CYS A 75 4.67 -1.12 -1.04
C CYS A 75 5.10 -1.69 -2.40
N TRP A 76 6.39 -1.56 -2.75
CA TRP A 76 6.86 -1.93 -4.09
C TRP A 76 7.10 -3.42 -4.26
N SER A 77 7.50 -4.14 -3.21
CA SER A 77 7.62 -5.60 -3.29
C SER A 77 6.25 -6.26 -3.53
N SER A 78 5.20 -5.80 -2.85
CA SER A 78 3.82 -6.27 -3.11
C SER A 78 3.38 -6.03 -4.54
N VAL A 79 3.64 -4.83 -5.06
CA VAL A 79 3.30 -4.44 -6.43
C VAL A 79 3.96 -5.33 -7.48
N ILE A 80 5.17 -5.79 -7.22
CA ILE A 80 5.94 -6.64 -8.15
C ILE A 80 5.60 -8.12 -7.95
N GLY A 81 4.78 -8.46 -6.95
CA GLY A 81 4.45 -9.84 -6.59
C GLY A 81 5.64 -10.58 -5.97
N ARG A 82 6.50 -9.87 -5.25
CA ARG A 82 7.66 -10.43 -4.54
C ARG A 82 7.51 -10.27 -3.03
N SER A 83 8.19 -11.13 -2.28
CA SER A 83 8.35 -10.94 -0.84
C SER A 83 9.20 -9.69 -0.58
N PRO A 84 8.83 -8.84 0.40
CA PRO A 84 9.66 -7.73 0.84
C PRO A 84 11.00 -8.21 1.39
N GLY A 85 12.05 -7.42 1.25
CA GLY A 85 13.38 -7.73 1.79
C GLY A 85 13.41 -7.81 3.32
N PHE A 86 12.51 -7.10 4.01
CA PHE A 86 12.33 -7.20 5.46
C PHE A 86 11.57 -8.48 5.88
N GLU A 87 12.12 -9.66 5.59
CA GLU A 87 11.52 -10.92 6.03
C GLU A 87 11.84 -11.21 7.51
N GLU A 88 10.86 -10.95 8.37
CA GLU A 88 10.94 -11.36 9.77
C GLU A 88 10.63 -12.86 9.86
N GLY A 89 11.69 -13.68 9.88
CA GLY A 89 11.63 -15.08 10.32
C GLY A 89 11.65 -15.17 11.84
N ASP A 90 11.97 -16.33 12.41
CA ASP A 90 12.00 -16.50 13.87
C ASP A 90 13.31 -16.06 14.54
N ASN A 91 14.26 -15.54 13.76
CA ASN A 91 15.50 -14.99 14.27
C ASN A 91 15.26 -13.61 14.92
N PRO A 92 15.49 -13.44 16.24
CA PRO A 92 15.32 -12.16 16.92
C PRO A 92 16.20 -11.03 16.36
N GLN A 93 17.32 -11.34 15.71
CA GLN A 93 18.17 -10.32 15.08
C GLN A 93 17.52 -9.65 13.86
N LYS A 94 16.51 -10.30 13.26
CA LYS A 94 15.74 -9.74 12.14
C LYS A 94 14.50 -9.00 12.59
N PHE A 95 14.10 -9.10 13.86
CA PHE A 95 12.92 -8.41 14.37
C PHE A 95 13.07 -6.91 14.25
N ILE A 96 12.01 -6.28 13.76
CA ILE A 96 11.87 -4.84 13.72
C ILE A 96 11.37 -4.41 15.09
N THR A 97 12.27 -3.80 15.87
CA THR A 97 11.99 -3.28 17.22
C THR A 97 12.05 -1.76 17.28
N THR A 98 12.44 -1.10 16.18
CA THR A 98 12.39 0.36 16.05
C THR A 98 10.97 0.87 16.25
N PRO A 99 10.71 1.75 17.23
CA PRO A 99 9.38 2.28 17.49
C PRO A 99 8.76 2.94 16.26
N PHE A 100 7.43 2.82 16.13
CA PHE A 100 6.70 3.60 15.14
C PHE A 100 6.93 5.10 15.39
N PRO A 101 6.90 5.95 14.33
CA PRO A 101 7.00 7.39 14.49
C PRO A 101 6.01 7.89 15.54
N GLY A 102 6.49 8.66 16.52
CA GLY A 102 5.68 9.20 17.62
C GLY A 102 5.29 8.22 18.73
N ASP A 103 5.76 6.96 18.69
CA ASP A 103 5.62 6.01 19.80
C ASP A 103 6.82 6.12 20.76
N ASN A 104 6.55 6.61 21.97
CA ASN A 104 7.55 6.80 23.02
C ASN A 104 7.62 5.59 23.99
N ARG A 105 6.83 4.54 23.78
CA ARG A 105 6.75 3.40 24.69
C ARG A 105 8.06 2.61 24.67
N SER A 106 8.72 2.52 25.82
CA SER A 106 9.84 1.62 26.05
C SER A 106 9.37 0.19 26.33
N ASN A 107 10.25 -0.80 26.10
CA ASN A 107 10.06 -2.22 26.43
C ASN A 107 8.98 -2.98 25.65
N ARG A 108 9.06 -2.98 24.32
CA ARG A 108 8.40 -4.02 23.51
C ARG A 108 9.42 -5.06 23.08
N SER A 109 9.20 -6.30 23.49
CA SER A 109 10.00 -7.45 23.06
C SER A 109 9.36 -8.09 21.84
N GLY A 110 10.13 -8.43 20.81
CA GLY A 110 9.63 -9.12 19.61
C GLY A 110 9.38 -8.18 18.42
N SER A 111 8.86 -8.74 17.33
CA SER A 111 8.54 -8.00 16.10
C SER A 111 7.33 -7.08 16.31
N LEU A 112 7.54 -5.77 16.10
CA LEU A 112 6.46 -4.78 16.17
C LEU A 112 5.46 -4.92 15.02
N VAL A 113 5.92 -5.36 13.85
CA VAL A 113 5.06 -5.58 12.67
C VAL A 113 4.10 -6.74 12.94
N ARG A 114 4.61 -7.87 13.47
CA ARG A 114 3.76 -9.02 13.85
C ARG A 114 2.76 -8.61 14.94
N GLN A 115 3.23 -7.92 15.99
CA GLN A 115 2.37 -7.48 17.08
C GLN A 115 1.27 -6.50 16.63
N LEU A 116 1.57 -5.63 15.66
CA LEU A 116 0.57 -4.73 15.08
C LEU A 116 -0.58 -5.51 14.46
N ILE A 117 -0.28 -6.55 13.67
CA ILE A 117 -1.30 -7.38 13.02
C ILE A 117 -2.05 -8.23 14.05
N GLU A 118 -1.36 -8.74 15.07
CA GLU A 118 -1.99 -9.54 16.11
C GLU A 118 -2.91 -8.73 17.03
N ASN A 119 -2.50 -7.52 17.41
CA ASN A 119 -3.21 -6.68 18.37
C ASN A 119 -3.10 -5.19 17.98
N PRO A 120 -3.84 -4.74 16.94
CA PRO A 120 -3.78 -3.35 16.44
C PRO A 120 -4.05 -2.29 17.51
N SER A 121 -4.91 -2.60 18.49
CA SER A 121 -5.28 -1.72 19.61
C SER A 121 -4.10 -1.34 20.51
N LEU A 122 -3.05 -2.17 20.55
CA LEU A 122 -1.82 -1.86 21.30
C LEU A 122 -0.97 -0.80 20.60
N PHE A 123 -1.28 -0.45 19.35
CA PHE A 123 -0.54 0.47 18.50
C PHE A 123 -1.43 1.60 18.02
N PRO A 124 -1.91 2.49 18.92
CA PRO A 124 -2.64 3.67 18.51
C PRO A 124 -1.77 4.53 17.59
N SER A 125 -2.40 5.22 16.66
CA SER A 125 -1.73 6.13 15.73
C SER A 125 -2.07 7.56 16.10
N ASN A 126 -1.05 8.35 16.41
CA ASN A 126 -1.19 9.76 16.81
C ASN A 126 -0.65 10.74 15.76
N ASN A 127 -0.07 10.24 14.66
CA ASN A 127 0.48 11.06 13.59
C ASN A 127 0.41 10.36 12.23
N ILE A 128 0.50 11.16 11.17
CA ILE A 128 0.34 10.73 9.77
C ILE A 128 1.47 9.79 9.33
N GLU A 129 2.70 9.98 9.81
CA GLU A 129 3.83 9.12 9.45
C GLU A 129 3.63 7.69 9.99
N SER A 130 3.21 7.56 11.25
CA SER A 130 2.83 6.29 11.86
C SER A 130 1.69 5.60 11.10
N LEU A 131 0.66 6.36 10.70
CA LEU A 131 -0.44 5.83 9.89
C LEU A 131 0.03 5.33 8.52
N MET A 132 0.91 6.08 7.85
CA MET A 132 1.50 5.66 6.57
C MET A 132 2.17 4.31 6.69
N ILE A 133 3.07 4.15 7.67
CA ILE A 133 3.79 2.89 7.87
C ILE A 133 2.84 1.74 8.18
N LYS A 134 1.90 1.93 9.11
CA LYS A 134 0.95 0.87 9.50
C LYS A 134 0.02 0.48 8.35
N SER A 135 -0.43 1.45 7.57
CA SER A 135 -1.24 1.18 6.36
C SER A 135 -0.46 0.40 5.31
N ALA A 136 0.84 0.69 5.12
CA ALA A 136 1.70 -0.08 4.24
C ALA A 136 1.92 -1.52 4.72
N ILE A 137 2.04 -1.74 6.03
CA ILE A 137 2.11 -3.09 6.62
C ILE A 137 0.84 -3.88 6.29
N VAL A 138 -0.34 -3.31 6.58
CA VAL A 138 -1.62 -4.00 6.35
C VAL A 138 -1.86 -4.23 4.86
N PHE A 139 -1.57 -3.25 4.01
CA PHE A 139 -1.61 -3.38 2.56
C PHE A 139 -0.75 -4.54 2.05
N GLU A 140 0.50 -4.59 2.47
CA GLU A 140 1.46 -5.60 2.03
C GLU A 140 1.05 -7.00 2.48
N GLN A 141 0.68 -7.14 3.76
CA GLN A 141 0.24 -8.42 4.32
C GLN A 141 -1.06 -8.91 3.68
N SER A 142 -1.99 -8.02 3.35
CA SER A 142 -3.22 -8.36 2.61
C SER A 142 -2.92 -8.80 1.18
N ALA A 143 -1.99 -8.13 0.49
CA ALA A 143 -1.56 -8.55 -0.85
C ALA A 143 -0.91 -9.95 -0.83
N GLN A 144 -0.04 -10.22 0.14
CA GLN A 144 0.54 -11.55 0.33
C GLN A 144 -0.53 -12.61 0.62
N PHE A 145 -1.46 -12.33 1.52
CA PHE A 145 -2.58 -13.22 1.84
C PHE A 145 -3.41 -13.53 0.60
N SER A 146 -3.75 -12.51 -0.19
CA SER A 146 -4.49 -12.68 -1.44
C SER A 146 -3.75 -13.61 -2.41
N ASN A 147 -2.45 -13.38 -2.62
CA ASN A 147 -1.63 -14.19 -3.53
C ASN A 147 -1.47 -15.64 -3.05
N ALA A 148 -1.31 -15.86 -1.74
CA ALA A 148 -1.17 -17.19 -1.16
C ALA A 148 -2.48 -17.99 -1.17
N THR A 149 -3.62 -17.30 -1.13
CA THR A 149 -4.95 -17.93 -1.07
C THR A 149 -5.56 -18.11 -2.45
N SER A 150 -5.34 -17.17 -3.38
CA SER A 150 -5.90 -17.23 -4.73
C SER A 150 -5.35 -18.44 -5.50
N GLY A 151 -6.23 -19.38 -5.84
CA GLY A 151 -5.86 -20.58 -6.59
C GLY A 151 -5.13 -21.65 -5.78
N SER A 152 -5.05 -21.51 -4.45
CA SER A 152 -4.46 -22.51 -3.56
C SER A 152 -5.42 -23.66 -3.30
N THR A 153 -4.89 -24.88 -3.23
CA THR A 153 -5.65 -26.08 -2.81
C THR A 153 -5.75 -26.20 -1.29
N ASN A 154 -4.93 -25.44 -0.55
CA ASN A 154 -4.93 -25.47 0.91
C ASN A 154 -6.11 -24.66 1.46
N PRO A 155 -6.65 -25.03 2.63
CA PRO A 155 -7.68 -24.24 3.28
C PRO A 155 -7.16 -22.83 3.56
N PRO A 156 -7.98 -21.78 3.37
CA PRO A 156 -7.59 -20.41 3.68
C PRO A 156 -7.17 -20.25 5.14
N GLU A 157 -6.14 -19.43 5.37
CA GLU A 157 -5.69 -19.07 6.72
C GLU A 157 -6.67 -18.07 7.37
N TRP A 158 -7.82 -18.56 7.83
CA TRP A 158 -8.88 -17.71 8.39
C TRP A 158 -8.41 -16.84 9.58
N ASN A 159 -7.48 -17.33 10.40
CA ASN A 159 -6.89 -16.52 11.47
C ASN A 159 -6.16 -15.28 10.92
N ARG A 160 -5.43 -15.43 9.81
CA ARG A 160 -4.75 -14.31 9.14
C ARG A 160 -5.76 -13.35 8.51
N TYR A 161 -6.80 -13.88 7.87
CA TYR A 161 -7.92 -13.10 7.34
C TYR A 161 -8.55 -12.18 8.40
N PHE A 162 -8.96 -12.73 9.54
CA PHE A 162 -9.62 -11.94 10.59
C PHE A 162 -8.69 -10.90 11.23
N LYS A 163 -7.42 -11.24 11.44
CA LYS A 163 -6.41 -10.30 11.96
C LYS A 163 -6.20 -9.11 11.02
N LEU A 164 -6.12 -9.35 9.71
CA LEU A 164 -5.97 -8.28 8.72
C LEU A 164 -7.20 -7.40 8.64
N GLN A 165 -8.39 -7.99 8.69
CA GLN A 165 -9.64 -7.24 8.72
C GLN A 165 -9.71 -6.35 9.98
N ALA A 166 -9.43 -6.90 11.16
CA ALA A 166 -9.40 -6.15 12.41
C ALA A 166 -8.37 -5.01 12.39
N ALA A 167 -7.22 -5.21 11.72
CA ALA A 167 -6.22 -4.16 11.56
C ALA A 167 -6.72 -2.99 10.69
N VAL A 168 -7.42 -3.26 9.58
CA VAL A 168 -8.05 -2.22 8.76
C VAL A 168 -9.12 -1.47 9.56
N GLU A 169 -10.02 -2.21 10.20
CA GLU A 169 -11.13 -1.65 10.99
C GLU A 169 -10.64 -0.78 12.16
N HIS A 170 -9.48 -1.11 12.73
CA HIS A 170 -8.86 -0.30 13.77
C HIS A 170 -8.17 0.95 13.22
N LEU A 171 -7.48 0.86 12.07
CA LEU A 171 -6.70 1.98 11.53
C LEU A 171 -7.57 3.01 10.81
N LEU A 172 -8.55 2.59 10.02
CA LEU A 172 -9.33 3.47 9.15
C LEU A 172 -10.02 4.64 9.90
N PRO A 173 -10.65 4.43 11.07
CA PRO A 173 -11.27 5.52 11.84
C PRO A 173 -10.28 6.51 12.44
N THR A 174 -9.00 6.14 12.54
CA THR A 174 -7.94 7.01 13.08
C THR A 174 -7.33 7.93 12.01
N VAL A 175 -7.68 7.73 10.74
CA VAL A 175 -7.19 8.56 9.63
C VAL A 175 -7.93 9.91 9.65
N PRO A 176 -7.23 11.05 9.60
CA PRO A 176 -7.88 12.35 9.52
C PRO A 176 -8.81 12.43 8.31
N PRO A 177 -10.00 13.07 8.44
CA PRO A 177 -10.96 13.15 7.35
C PRO A 177 -10.36 13.86 6.13
N LEU A 178 -10.81 13.46 4.94
CA LEU A 178 -10.48 14.13 3.67
C LEU A 178 -11.10 15.54 3.67
N GLY A 179 -10.37 16.51 4.23
CA GLY A 179 -10.86 17.89 4.38
C GLY A 179 -10.72 18.75 3.13
N ASN A 180 -11.62 19.73 2.99
CA ASN A 180 -11.56 20.80 1.99
C ASN A 180 -10.51 21.86 2.38
N MET A 181 -9.23 21.50 2.41
CA MET A 181 -8.17 22.45 2.75
C MET A 181 -7.09 22.47 1.69
N SER A 182 -6.69 23.67 1.29
CA SER A 182 -5.55 23.94 0.42
C SER A 182 -4.23 23.38 0.94
N ASN A 183 -4.17 22.83 2.16
CA ASN A 183 -2.95 22.39 2.83
C ASN A 183 -3.03 20.96 3.41
N THR A 184 -3.97 20.12 2.94
CA THR A 184 -4.07 18.73 3.39
C THR A 184 -2.79 17.95 3.04
N ASP A 185 -2.24 17.24 4.03
CA ASP A 185 -1.10 16.35 3.84
C ASP A 185 -1.45 15.26 2.81
N LEU A 186 -0.70 15.19 1.72
CA LEU A 186 -0.99 14.28 0.60
C LEU A 186 -0.78 12.81 0.94
N ARG A 187 -0.16 12.51 2.09
CA ARG A 187 -0.10 11.16 2.64
C ARG A 187 -1.47 10.65 3.07
N ILE A 188 -2.42 11.52 3.44
CA ILE A 188 -3.77 11.09 3.87
C ILE A 188 -4.52 10.34 2.75
N PRO A 189 -4.64 10.87 1.51
CA PRO A 189 -5.17 10.11 0.39
C PRO A 189 -4.46 8.78 0.13
N VAL A 190 -3.14 8.71 0.35
CA VAL A 190 -2.36 7.47 0.22
C VAL A 190 -2.75 6.46 1.29
N ILE A 191 -2.86 6.87 2.56
CA ILE A 191 -3.30 6.00 3.67
C ILE A 191 -4.68 5.40 3.39
N TYR A 192 -5.66 6.23 3.03
CA TYR A 192 -7.01 5.75 2.69
C TYR A 192 -6.96 4.75 1.54
N THR A 193 -6.22 5.09 0.48
CA THR A 193 -6.12 4.23 -0.70
C THR A 193 -5.44 2.89 -0.36
N LEU A 194 -4.37 2.88 0.43
CA LEU A 194 -3.70 1.65 0.86
C LEU A 194 -4.62 0.77 1.70
N LEU A 195 -5.35 1.35 2.66
CA LEU A 195 -6.28 0.59 3.52
C LEU A 195 -7.44 -0.01 2.74
N HIS A 196 -8.08 0.76 1.86
CA HIS A 196 -9.15 0.22 1.01
C HIS A 196 -8.64 -0.79 -0.01
N THR A 197 -7.42 -0.62 -0.54
CA THR A 197 -6.80 -1.65 -1.40
C THR A 197 -6.50 -2.92 -0.60
N ALA A 198 -6.07 -2.78 0.66
CA ALA A 198 -5.90 -3.92 1.57
C ALA A 198 -7.23 -4.67 1.77
N THR A 199 -8.34 -3.96 1.94
CA THR A 199 -9.69 -4.54 2.00
C THR A 199 -10.03 -5.32 0.71
N ILE A 200 -9.75 -4.74 -0.47
CA ILE A 200 -9.96 -5.44 -1.75
C ILE A 200 -9.14 -6.73 -1.80
N TYR A 201 -7.87 -6.70 -1.40
CA TYR A 201 -7.02 -7.91 -1.37
C TYR A 201 -7.50 -8.96 -0.38
N ILE A 202 -7.99 -8.58 0.81
CA ILE A 202 -8.52 -9.53 1.79
C ILE A 202 -9.69 -10.34 1.22
N TYR A 203 -10.57 -9.68 0.44
CA TYR A 203 -11.75 -10.34 -0.13
C TYR A 203 -11.50 -11.01 -1.49
N HIS A 204 -10.49 -10.56 -2.24
CA HIS A 204 -10.20 -11.02 -3.61
C HIS A 204 -10.26 -12.54 -3.81
N PRO A 205 -9.68 -13.40 -2.94
CA PRO A 205 -9.72 -14.85 -3.14
C PRO A 205 -11.13 -15.46 -3.12
N PHE A 206 -12.12 -14.75 -2.59
CA PHE A 206 -13.45 -15.29 -2.27
C PHE A 206 -14.58 -14.65 -3.08
N VAL A 207 -14.35 -13.52 -3.74
CA VAL A 207 -15.42 -12.74 -4.42
C VAL A 207 -16.16 -13.51 -5.51
N ALA A 208 -15.55 -14.55 -6.11
CA ALA A 208 -16.20 -15.39 -7.10
C ALA A 208 -17.26 -16.33 -6.50
N ASN A 209 -17.13 -16.66 -5.21
CA ASN A 209 -17.96 -17.66 -4.53
C ASN A 209 -18.88 -17.05 -3.45
N ASP A 210 -18.59 -15.83 -2.99
CA ASP A 210 -19.34 -15.16 -1.93
C ASP A 210 -19.76 -13.74 -2.37
N ARG A 211 -21.08 -13.57 -2.56
CA ARG A 211 -21.68 -12.29 -2.99
C ARG A 211 -21.52 -11.19 -1.94
N ASN A 212 -21.51 -11.51 -0.65
CA ASN A 212 -21.34 -10.50 0.39
C ASN A 212 -19.92 -9.95 0.37
N LEU A 213 -18.91 -10.83 0.26
CA LEU A 213 -17.51 -10.41 0.15
C LEU A 213 -17.23 -9.65 -1.15
N GLN A 214 -17.92 -10.02 -2.23
CA GLN A 214 -17.90 -9.27 -3.48
C GLN A 214 -18.43 -7.84 -3.32
N LEU A 215 -19.58 -7.66 -2.65
CA LEU A 215 -20.14 -6.32 -2.39
C LEU A 215 -19.21 -5.48 -1.50
N LEU A 216 -18.63 -6.08 -0.47
CA LEU A 216 -17.63 -5.39 0.38
C LEU A 216 -16.38 -4.97 -0.41
N SER A 217 -15.92 -5.79 -1.36
CA SER A 217 -14.84 -5.44 -2.29
C SER A 217 -15.22 -4.25 -3.18
N LEU A 218 -16.45 -4.21 -3.69
CA LEU A 218 -16.97 -3.10 -4.50
C LEU A 218 -17.10 -1.81 -3.67
N ASP A 219 -17.59 -1.89 -2.43
CA ASP A 219 -17.71 -0.74 -1.53
C ASP A 219 -16.33 -0.15 -1.17
N ALA A 220 -15.30 -1.00 -0.99
CA ALA A 220 -13.92 -0.54 -0.83
C ALA A 220 -13.42 0.19 -2.08
N ALA A 221 -13.69 -0.31 -3.29
CA ALA A 221 -13.34 0.37 -4.54
C ALA A 221 -14.05 1.73 -4.68
N ARG A 222 -15.33 1.82 -4.30
CA ARG A 222 -16.08 3.09 -4.28
C ARG A 222 -15.55 4.08 -3.24
N SER A 223 -15.07 3.59 -2.11
CA SER A 223 -14.40 4.44 -1.12
C SER A 223 -13.14 5.09 -1.70
N ILE A 224 -12.37 4.36 -2.52
CA ILE A 224 -11.23 4.91 -3.27
C ILE A 224 -11.66 5.97 -4.29
N LEU A 225 -12.84 5.85 -4.93
CA LEU A 225 -13.38 6.93 -5.78
C LEU A 225 -13.64 8.22 -4.98
N GLY A 226 -14.14 8.09 -3.75
CA GLY A 226 -14.29 9.22 -2.83
C GLY A 226 -12.96 9.93 -2.58
N VAL A 227 -11.89 9.16 -2.37
CA VAL A 227 -10.52 9.69 -2.24
C VAL A 227 -10.07 10.40 -3.52
N ILE A 228 -10.21 9.76 -4.69
CA ILE A 228 -9.81 10.33 -5.98
C ILE A 228 -10.50 11.68 -6.23
N ARG A 229 -11.81 11.76 -5.95
CA ARG A 229 -12.62 12.97 -6.13
C ARG A 229 -12.23 14.09 -5.17
N ALA A 230 -11.71 13.76 -3.98
CA ALA A 230 -11.21 14.74 -3.02
C ALA A 230 -9.87 15.37 -3.42
N ILE A 231 -9.10 14.73 -4.33
CA ILE A 231 -7.79 15.24 -4.76
C ILE A 231 -7.95 16.29 -5.86
N ARG A 232 -7.42 17.50 -5.60
CA ARG A 232 -7.37 18.58 -6.59
C ARG A 232 -6.40 18.25 -7.73
N SER A 233 -6.76 18.57 -8.97
CA SER A 233 -5.92 18.31 -10.15
C SER A 233 -4.49 18.87 -10.03
N SER A 234 -4.30 20.04 -9.39
CA SER A 234 -2.97 20.65 -9.19
C SER A 234 -2.06 19.89 -8.22
N ARG A 235 -2.59 18.92 -7.47
CA ARG A 235 -1.83 18.15 -6.48
C ARG A 235 -1.27 16.83 -7.02
N TYR A 236 -1.66 16.40 -8.22
CA TYR A 236 -1.28 15.10 -8.78
C TYR A 236 0.24 14.91 -8.91
N GLN A 237 1.00 15.96 -9.21
CA GLN A 237 2.47 15.91 -9.33
C GLN A 237 3.22 15.62 -8.02
N PHE A 238 2.52 15.70 -6.88
CA PHE A 238 3.09 15.48 -5.55
C PHE A 238 2.56 14.21 -4.88
N LEU A 239 1.72 13.45 -5.60
CA LEU A 239 1.16 12.21 -5.08
C LEU A 239 2.21 11.10 -5.10
N ASP A 240 2.02 10.14 -4.21
CA ASP A 240 2.85 8.94 -4.21
C ASP A 240 2.52 8.06 -5.44
N PRO A 241 3.51 7.65 -6.25
CA PRO A 241 3.31 6.80 -7.42
C PRO A 241 2.68 5.44 -7.10
N ILE A 242 2.70 4.97 -5.84
CA ILE A 242 2.02 3.74 -5.41
C ILE A 242 0.51 3.77 -5.74
N LEU A 243 -0.10 4.96 -5.75
CA LEU A 243 -1.52 5.14 -6.07
C LEU A 243 -1.87 4.60 -7.46
N THR A 244 -0.92 4.61 -8.39
CA THR A 244 -1.07 4.04 -9.72
C THR A 244 -1.54 2.57 -9.66
N PHE A 245 -0.95 1.79 -8.76
CA PHE A 245 -1.26 0.36 -8.63
C PHE A 245 -2.55 0.13 -7.86
N CYS A 246 -2.76 0.89 -6.79
CA CYS A 246 -4.02 0.80 -6.04
C CYS A 246 -5.22 1.18 -6.91
N TRP A 247 -5.08 2.19 -7.76
CA TRP A 247 -6.13 2.60 -8.69
C TRP A 247 -6.29 1.60 -9.85
N LYS A 248 -5.22 0.90 -10.26
CA LYS A 248 -5.35 -0.27 -11.15
C LYS A 248 -6.23 -1.36 -10.52
N VAL A 249 -5.94 -1.75 -9.27
CA VAL A 249 -6.74 -2.74 -8.54
C VAL A 249 -8.20 -2.30 -8.42
N THR A 250 -8.42 -1.01 -8.20
CA THR A 250 -9.76 -0.40 -8.16
C THR A 250 -10.47 -0.51 -9.53
N ALA A 251 -9.78 -0.23 -10.63
CA ALA A 251 -10.31 -0.38 -11.98
C ALA A 251 -10.67 -1.84 -12.30
N GLU A 252 -9.82 -2.79 -11.89
CA GLU A 252 -10.06 -4.23 -12.09
C GLU A 252 -11.32 -4.70 -11.35
N VAL A 253 -11.63 -4.14 -10.17
CA VAL A 253 -12.91 -4.38 -9.49
C VAL A 253 -14.09 -3.90 -10.33
N PHE A 254 -14.07 -2.65 -10.82
CA PHE A 254 -15.19 -2.13 -11.63
C PHE A 254 -15.35 -2.86 -12.96
N ILE A 255 -14.25 -3.27 -13.61
CA ILE A 255 -14.29 -4.08 -14.83
C ILE A 255 -14.95 -5.43 -14.55
N ARG A 256 -14.54 -6.12 -13.49
CA ARG A 256 -15.15 -7.39 -13.07
C ARG A 256 -16.64 -7.26 -12.81
N GLU A 257 -17.04 -6.28 -11.99
CA GLU A 257 -18.45 -6.07 -11.66
C GLU A 257 -19.28 -5.71 -12.89
N LYS A 258 -18.72 -4.95 -13.84
CA LYS A 258 -19.38 -4.63 -15.11
C LYS A 258 -19.62 -5.89 -15.94
N ILE A 259 -18.61 -6.74 -16.08
CA ILE A 259 -18.74 -8.03 -16.82
C ILE A 259 -19.83 -8.89 -16.21
N LEU A 260 -19.86 -8.99 -14.88
CA LEU A 260 -20.88 -9.77 -14.17
C LEU A 260 -22.29 -9.17 -14.33
N ALA A 261 -22.42 -7.84 -14.27
CA ALA A 261 -23.69 -7.16 -14.50
C ALA A 261 -24.22 -7.38 -15.92
N VAL A 262 -23.35 -7.31 -16.94
CA VAL A 262 -23.71 -7.59 -18.35
C VAL A 262 -24.18 -9.04 -18.53
N GLY A 263 -23.55 -9.99 -17.84
CA GLY A 263 -23.95 -11.41 -17.87
C GLY A 263 -25.20 -11.73 -17.04
N SER A 264 -25.71 -10.80 -16.23
CA SER A 264 -26.83 -11.02 -15.33
C SER A 264 -28.15 -10.49 -15.91
N SER A 265 -29.21 -11.29 -15.92
CA SER A 265 -30.55 -10.88 -16.36
C SER A 265 -31.35 -10.25 -15.21
N VAL A 266 -30.92 -9.08 -14.74
CA VAL A 266 -31.53 -8.38 -13.59
C VAL A 266 -32.30 -7.14 -14.09
N PRO A 267 -33.41 -6.74 -13.44
CA PRO A 267 -34.02 -5.44 -13.70
C PRO A 267 -32.99 -4.31 -13.55
N ASP A 268 -33.11 -3.26 -14.37
CA ASP A 268 -32.20 -2.10 -14.39
C ASP A 268 -30.74 -2.40 -14.73
N GLN A 269 -30.47 -3.52 -15.41
CA GLN A 269 -29.13 -3.92 -15.85
C GLN A 269 -28.38 -2.79 -16.56
N GLU A 270 -29.01 -2.09 -17.50
CA GLU A 270 -28.38 -0.97 -18.23
C GLU A 270 -27.95 0.17 -17.30
N VAL A 271 -28.77 0.49 -16.29
CA VAL A 271 -28.46 1.54 -15.30
C VAL A 271 -27.27 1.14 -14.43
N ILE A 272 -27.22 -0.13 -14.00
CA ILE A 272 -26.10 -0.67 -13.21
C ILE A 272 -24.81 -0.65 -14.02
N VAL A 273 -24.85 -1.13 -15.26
CA VAL A 273 -23.69 -1.17 -16.16
C VAL A 273 -23.18 0.24 -16.45
N GLN A 274 -24.08 1.19 -16.71
CA GLN A 274 -23.70 2.59 -16.92
C GLN A 274 -23.07 3.21 -15.67
N GLY A 275 -23.64 2.96 -14.48
CA GLY A 275 -23.07 3.43 -13.22
C GLY A 275 -21.65 2.92 -12.98
N LEU A 276 -21.40 1.62 -13.23
CA LEU A 276 -20.07 1.02 -13.13
C LEU A 276 -19.09 1.60 -14.17
N GLN A 277 -19.58 1.93 -15.37
CA GLN A 277 -18.78 2.57 -16.41
C GLN A 277 -18.38 4.00 -16.02
N ASP A 278 -19.30 4.77 -15.43
CA ASP A 278 -19.02 6.12 -14.92
C ASP A 278 -18.01 6.08 -13.75
N GLU A 279 -18.15 5.10 -12.85
CA GLU A 279 -17.22 4.83 -11.76
C GLU A 279 -15.81 4.49 -12.30
N LEU A 280 -15.71 3.59 -13.28
CA LEU A 280 -14.45 3.25 -13.95
C LEU A 280 -13.83 4.45 -14.66
N HIS A 281 -14.64 5.30 -15.30
CA HIS A 281 -14.17 6.49 -16.00
C HIS A 281 -13.46 7.48 -15.05
N VAL A 282 -13.93 7.61 -13.80
CA VAL A 282 -13.26 8.43 -12.78
C VAL A 282 -11.85 7.91 -12.49
N VAL A 283 -11.68 6.59 -12.33
CA VAL A 283 -10.37 5.96 -12.08
C VAL A 283 -9.44 6.16 -13.28
N VAL A 284 -9.91 5.88 -14.49
CA VAL A 284 -9.15 6.05 -15.74
C VAL A 284 -8.70 7.50 -15.91
N THR A 285 -9.57 8.46 -15.63
CA THR A 285 -9.23 9.89 -15.71
C THR A 285 -8.15 10.28 -14.69
N ALA A 286 -8.21 9.74 -13.48
CA ALA A 286 -7.20 9.98 -12.45
C ALA A 286 -5.85 9.35 -12.83
N LEU A 287 -5.84 8.12 -13.35
CA LEU A 287 -4.65 7.46 -13.87
C LEU A 287 -4.04 8.22 -15.05
N ARG A 288 -4.86 8.77 -15.95
CA ARG A 288 -4.41 9.62 -17.06
C ARG A 288 -3.74 10.91 -16.58
N LYS A 289 -4.17 11.48 -15.44
CA LYS A 289 -3.46 12.61 -14.83
C LYS A 289 -2.11 12.19 -14.25
N LEU A 290 -2.05 11.02 -13.59
CA LEU A 290 -0.78 10.47 -13.09
C LEU A 290 0.19 10.12 -14.22
N SER A 291 -0.29 9.62 -15.36
CA SER A 291 0.55 9.23 -16.50
C SER A 291 1.29 10.40 -17.15
N LEU A 292 0.82 11.63 -16.95
CA LEU A 292 1.54 12.84 -17.35
C LEU A 292 2.82 13.06 -16.53
N ILE A 293 2.95 12.42 -15.36
CA ILE A 293 4.05 12.62 -14.41
C ILE A 293 4.88 11.34 -14.27
N PHE A 294 4.22 10.18 -14.15
CA PHE A 294 4.84 8.90 -13.90
C PHE A 294 4.68 7.96 -15.10
N PRO A 295 5.75 7.63 -15.85
CA PRO A 295 5.67 6.72 -16.98
C PRO A 295 5.06 5.34 -16.64
N ILE A 296 5.24 4.86 -15.42
CA ILE A 296 4.62 3.61 -14.98
C ILE A 296 3.08 3.66 -14.98
N ALA A 297 2.50 4.84 -14.75
CA ALA A 297 1.06 5.04 -14.83
C ALA A 297 0.54 5.01 -16.26
N ASP A 298 1.33 5.46 -17.24
CA ASP A 298 0.99 5.29 -18.66
C ASP A 298 0.93 3.82 -19.06
N ALA A 299 1.95 3.04 -18.68
CA ALA A 299 1.99 1.61 -18.96
C ALA A 299 0.78 0.86 -18.34
N ILE A 300 0.39 1.23 -17.12
CA ILE A 300 -0.76 0.66 -16.43
C ILE A 300 -2.10 1.10 -17.05
N LEU A 301 -2.21 2.38 -17.42
CA LEU A 301 -3.40 2.91 -18.07
C LEU A 301 -3.69 2.16 -19.38
N ARG A 302 -2.66 1.93 -20.21
CA ARG A 302 -2.81 1.15 -21.45
C ARG A 302 -3.26 -0.29 -21.21
N GLN A 303 -2.82 -0.92 -20.11
CA GLN A 303 -3.28 -2.26 -19.73
C GLN A 303 -4.78 -2.26 -19.39
N ILE A 304 -5.24 -1.26 -18.63
CA ILE A 304 -6.65 -1.11 -18.25
C ILE A 304 -7.50 -0.80 -19.47
N GLU A 305 -7.07 0.11 -20.35
CA GLU A 305 -7.78 0.43 -21.59
C GLU A 305 -7.92 -0.81 -22.49
N GLY A 306 -6.86 -1.61 -22.64
CA GLY A 306 -6.94 -2.88 -23.37
C GLY A 306 -7.88 -3.91 -22.73
N GLN A 307 -7.93 -4.00 -21.39
CA GLN A 307 -8.92 -4.85 -20.70
C GLN A 307 -10.35 -4.38 -20.94
N ILE A 308 -10.60 -3.06 -20.92
CA ILE A 308 -11.92 -2.48 -21.19
C ILE A 308 -12.37 -2.84 -22.61
N GLU A 309 -11.50 -2.68 -23.60
CA GLU A 309 -11.78 -3.04 -25.00
C GLU A 309 -12.12 -4.53 -25.13
N SER A 310 -11.32 -5.41 -24.52
CA SER A 310 -11.57 -6.86 -24.54
C SER A 310 -12.86 -7.28 -23.81
N SER A 311 -13.34 -6.48 -22.86
CA SER A 311 -14.60 -6.74 -22.15
C SER A 311 -15.84 -6.32 -22.92
N ALA A 312 -15.68 -5.54 -24.00
CA ALA A 312 -16.78 -5.01 -24.82
C ALA A 312 -17.04 -5.85 -26.08
N SER A 313 -16.07 -6.66 -26.49
CA SER A 313 -16.16 -7.66 -27.57
C SER A 313 -16.74 -8.98 -27.08
#